data_AF-A0A2W7AHL9-F1
#
_entry.id   AF-A0A2W7AHL9-F1
#
_cell.length_a   1.000
_cell.length_b   1.000
_cell.length_c   1.000
_cell.angle_alpha   90.00
_cell.angle_beta   90.00
_cell.angle_gamma   90.00
#
_symmetry.space_group_name_H-M   'P 1'
#
loop_
_entity.id
_entity.type
_entity.pdbx_description
1 polymer ?
#
loop_
_entity_poly.entity_id
_entity_poly.type
_entity_poly.pdbx_seq_one_letter_code
_entity_poly.pdbx_strand_id
1 'polypeptide(L)'
;MAVASTETEYISSKELKELHGFTDPTIKKFLGECDITQSNPKSKSAAPIKLYSIERVNAVLADQAFIAWQSKKQASTSKQKQAAVNIALVPKPDSIDTRQATQIEAFDFEGGLSDLKTADWDDFQWEHFRNDGNKFSEEQKLHAVTTVKKMLAASYWFAPEDFFKAFSQYGKGTADSSDLVSTYKSSILINGWKGIPLVSLMICDRKSPTKMMLDSGHHRWNALKELWEAKELPNDFKIPVFDLKRLRPIVRDQYNPSLEFALRYAVTGGTLGHDFALRVIAKNWFTRLCTGIDCSY
;
A
#
# COMPACT_ATOMS: atom_id res chain seq x y z
N MET A 1 31.68 24.78 7.81
CA MET A 1 32.54 23.61 7.50
C MET A 1 31.65 22.38 7.35
N ALA A 2 32.17 21.30 6.77
CA ALA A 2 31.37 20.25 6.14
C ALA A 2 30.52 19.38 7.10
N VAL A 3 29.49 18.75 6.51
CA VAL A 3 28.57 17.79 7.12
C VAL A 3 29.21 16.40 7.12
N ALA A 4 28.98 15.60 8.17
CA ALA A 4 29.25 14.16 8.17
C ALA A 4 28.23 13.41 9.04
N SER A 5 27.04 13.15 8.49
CA SER A 5 26.01 12.31 9.11
C SER A 5 26.13 10.88 8.58
N THR A 6 26.93 10.05 9.25
CA THR A 6 27.16 8.65 8.88
C THR A 6 26.06 7.74 9.45
N GLU A 7 24.93 7.62 8.76
CA GLU A 7 23.90 6.63 9.08
C GLU A 7 23.51 5.81 7.82
N THR A 8 23.36 4.48 8.00
CA THR A 8 23.00 3.46 6.98
C THR A 8 24.10 2.94 6.03
N GLU A 9 25.22 2.44 6.57
CA GLU A 9 26.19 1.62 5.81
C GLU A 9 25.96 0.09 5.91
N TYR A 10 25.30 -0.40 6.97
CA TYR A 10 25.21 -1.84 7.28
C TYR A 10 23.79 -2.32 7.58
N ILE A 11 23.52 -3.59 7.27
CA ILE A 11 22.27 -4.32 7.52
C ILE A 11 22.56 -5.61 8.31
N SER A 12 21.71 -5.97 9.28
CA SER A 12 21.92 -7.16 10.11
C SER A 12 21.48 -8.47 9.43
N SER A 13 22.02 -9.60 9.90
CA SER A 13 21.56 -10.94 9.52
C SER A 13 20.05 -11.15 9.73
N LYS A 14 19.45 -10.49 10.74
CA LYS A 14 18.00 -10.55 10.97
C LYS A 14 17.24 -9.83 9.87
N GLU A 15 17.64 -8.59 9.57
CA GLU A 15 17.04 -7.78 8.51
C GLU A 15 17.25 -8.39 7.12
N LEU A 16 18.37 -9.08 6.86
CA LEU A 16 18.54 -9.84 5.62
C LEU A 16 17.51 -10.97 5.43
N LYS A 17 17.14 -11.65 6.52
CA LYS A 17 16.09 -12.69 6.49
C LYS A 17 14.71 -12.07 6.34
N GLU A 18 14.43 -10.98 7.06
CA GLU A 18 13.12 -10.32 7.11
C GLU A 18 12.81 -9.45 5.87
N LEU A 19 13.79 -8.70 5.36
CA LEU A 19 13.62 -7.76 4.24
C LEU A 19 13.94 -8.38 2.87
N HIS A 20 14.88 -9.34 2.82
CA HIS A 20 15.40 -9.90 1.56
C HIS A 20 15.18 -11.42 1.43
N GLY A 21 14.48 -12.06 2.38
CA GLY A 21 14.10 -13.47 2.31
C GLY A 21 15.27 -14.45 2.34
N PHE A 22 16.44 -14.01 2.80
CA PHE A 22 17.61 -14.86 2.98
C PHE A 22 17.34 -15.95 4.05
N THR A 23 18.08 -17.04 3.97
CA THR A 23 18.19 -18.06 5.03
C THR A 23 19.67 -18.20 5.42
N ASP A 24 19.99 -18.79 6.58
CA ASP A 24 21.39 -18.93 7.01
C ASP A 24 22.30 -19.61 5.95
N PRO A 25 21.85 -20.67 5.23
CA PRO A 25 22.60 -21.22 4.10
C PRO A 25 22.84 -20.23 2.95
N THR A 26 21.91 -19.33 2.65
CA THR A 26 22.07 -18.37 1.53
C THR A 26 22.90 -17.15 1.93
N ILE A 27 22.82 -16.72 3.18
CA ILE A 27 23.75 -15.71 3.73
C ILE A 27 25.17 -16.26 3.59
N LYS A 28 25.42 -17.49 4.06
CA LYS A 28 26.75 -18.13 3.94
C LYS A 28 27.18 -18.33 2.47
N LYS A 29 26.24 -18.63 1.57
CA LYS A 29 26.54 -18.90 0.15
C LYS A 29 26.86 -17.63 -0.67
N PHE A 30 26.13 -16.55 -0.46
CA PHE A 30 26.20 -15.35 -1.31
C PHE A 30 26.86 -14.14 -0.63
N LEU A 31 26.77 -14.01 0.69
CA LEU A 31 27.37 -12.90 1.45
C LEU A 31 28.61 -13.31 2.25
N GLY A 32 28.77 -14.61 2.52
CA GLY A 32 29.95 -15.15 3.22
C GLY A 32 29.98 -14.76 4.70
N GLU A 33 31.13 -14.26 5.15
CA GLU A 33 31.32 -13.77 6.52
C GLU A 33 30.79 -12.34 6.70
N CYS A 34 30.39 -12.01 7.92
CA CYS A 34 29.89 -10.69 8.28
C CYS A 34 31.05 -9.69 8.40
N ASP A 35 30.82 -8.44 7.97
CA ASP A 35 31.85 -7.40 7.95
C ASP A 35 32.13 -6.86 9.36
N ILE A 36 31.08 -6.76 10.18
CA ILE A 36 31.15 -6.27 11.55
C ILE A 36 30.27 -7.14 12.45
N THR A 37 30.72 -7.38 13.68
CA THR A 37 29.88 -7.94 14.76
C THR A 37 29.67 -6.90 15.85
N GLN A 38 28.41 -6.64 16.21
CA GLN A 38 28.04 -5.68 17.25
C GLN A 38 27.43 -6.37 18.46
N SER A 39 27.78 -5.93 19.67
CA SER A 39 27.17 -6.41 20.91
C SER A 39 25.65 -6.21 20.89
N ASN A 40 24.90 -7.23 21.30
CA ASN A 40 23.44 -7.18 21.25
C ASN A 40 22.89 -6.17 22.28
N PRO A 41 22.17 -5.11 21.85
CA PRO A 41 21.71 -4.06 22.76
C PRO A 41 20.66 -4.54 23.77
N LYS A 42 20.04 -5.71 23.55
CA LYS A 42 19.04 -6.27 24.48
C LYS A 42 19.65 -7.09 25.63
N SER A 43 20.88 -7.56 25.50
CA SER A 43 21.60 -8.28 26.57
C SER A 43 23.07 -8.46 26.23
N LYS A 44 23.97 -8.12 27.18
CA LYS A 44 25.42 -8.37 27.05
C LYS A 44 25.77 -9.86 26.94
N SER A 45 24.87 -10.76 27.34
CA SER A 45 25.07 -12.21 27.29
C SER A 45 24.44 -12.87 26.06
N ALA A 46 23.74 -12.12 25.20
CA ALA A 46 23.15 -12.63 23.97
C ALA A 46 24.18 -12.63 22.83
N ALA A 47 23.99 -13.54 21.86
CA ALA A 47 24.87 -13.66 20.71
C ALA A 47 25.05 -12.31 19.95
N PRO A 48 26.27 -11.93 19.57
CA PRO A 48 26.53 -10.71 18.80
C PRO A 48 25.75 -10.66 17.49
N ILE A 49 25.29 -9.45 17.13
CA ILE A 49 24.60 -9.20 15.87
C ILE A 49 25.63 -9.16 14.75
N LYS A 50 25.41 -9.98 13.72
CA LYS A 50 26.21 -9.99 12.49
C LYS A 50 25.68 -8.95 11.52
N LEU A 51 26.56 -8.04 11.08
CA LEU A 51 26.27 -6.95 10.15
C LEU A 51 26.98 -7.16 8.81
N TYR A 52 26.34 -6.74 7.72
CA TYR A 52 26.79 -6.87 6.35
C TYR A 52 26.68 -5.51 5.66
N SER A 53 27.63 -5.10 4.82
CA SER A 53 27.54 -3.81 4.13
C SER A 53 26.38 -3.79 3.12
N ILE A 54 25.65 -2.69 3.08
CA ILE A 54 24.48 -2.53 2.20
C ILE A 54 24.88 -2.59 0.72
N GLU A 55 26.07 -2.09 0.37
CA GLU A 55 26.61 -2.18 -1.00
C GLU A 55 26.81 -3.63 -1.46
N ARG A 56 27.42 -4.48 -0.61
CA ARG A 56 27.62 -5.91 -0.93
C ARG A 56 26.29 -6.65 -1.03
N VAL A 57 25.33 -6.31 -0.19
CA VAL A 57 23.97 -6.87 -0.22
C VAL A 57 23.26 -6.46 -1.51
N ASN A 58 23.34 -5.19 -1.92
CA ASN A 58 22.78 -4.71 -3.19
C ASN A 58 23.45 -5.37 -4.40
N ALA A 59 24.77 -5.57 -4.39
CA ALA A 59 25.48 -6.30 -5.43
C ALA A 59 24.98 -7.75 -5.58
N VAL A 60 24.76 -8.46 -4.46
CA VAL A 60 24.17 -9.81 -4.46
C VAL A 60 22.72 -9.81 -4.93
N LEU A 61 21.92 -8.81 -4.57
CA LEU A 61 20.52 -8.69 -5.03
C LEU A 61 20.42 -8.42 -6.54
N ALA A 62 21.42 -7.75 -7.12
CA ALA A 62 21.53 -7.51 -8.56
C ALA A 62 22.16 -8.69 -9.34
N ASP A 63 22.79 -9.66 -8.67
CA ASP A 63 23.44 -10.81 -9.30
C ASP A 63 22.40 -11.77 -9.94
N GLN A 64 22.60 -12.07 -11.22
CA GLN A 64 21.80 -13.04 -11.96
C GLN A 64 21.80 -14.43 -11.31
N ALA A 65 22.89 -14.85 -10.64
CA ALA A 65 22.94 -16.14 -9.95
C ALA A 65 22.04 -16.17 -8.70
N PHE A 66 21.91 -15.05 -8.00
CA PHE A 66 20.97 -14.90 -6.88
C PHE A 66 19.52 -14.86 -7.38
N ILE A 67 19.23 -14.05 -8.40
CA ILE A 67 17.91 -13.94 -9.03
C ILE A 67 17.44 -15.32 -9.55
N ALA A 68 18.29 -16.04 -10.29
CA ALA A 68 17.98 -17.38 -10.80
C ALA A 68 17.76 -18.41 -9.67
N TRP A 69 18.48 -18.29 -8.55
CA TRP A 69 18.23 -19.12 -7.37
C TRP A 69 16.87 -18.82 -6.73
N GLN A 70 16.51 -17.54 -6.59
CA GLN A 70 15.23 -17.10 -6.03
C GLN A 70 14.04 -17.55 -6.89
N SER A 71 14.14 -17.43 -8.23
CA SER A 71 13.14 -17.94 -9.17
C SER A 71 13.01 -19.47 -9.11
N LYS A 72 14.11 -20.22 -8.99
CA LYS A 72 14.08 -21.69 -8.80
C LYS A 72 13.37 -22.10 -7.50
N LYS A 73 13.53 -21.34 -6.42
CA LYS A 73 12.81 -21.56 -5.15
C LYS A 73 11.30 -21.43 -5.36
N GLN A 74 10.84 -20.36 -6.00
CA GLN A 74 9.41 -20.16 -6.31
C GLN A 74 8.83 -21.23 -7.23
N ALA A 75 9.58 -21.64 -8.27
CA ALA A 75 9.15 -22.70 -9.19
C ALA A 75 9.01 -24.08 -8.48
N SER A 76 9.87 -24.37 -7.49
CA SER A 76 9.78 -25.57 -6.67
C SER A 76 8.50 -25.60 -5.82
N THR A 77 8.16 -24.48 -5.17
CA THR A 77 6.93 -24.38 -4.36
C THR A 77 5.66 -24.53 -5.20
N SER A 78 5.66 -24.06 -6.45
CA SER A 78 4.54 -24.26 -7.38
C SER A 78 4.41 -25.73 -7.83
N LYS A 79 5.52 -26.43 -8.09
CA LYS A 79 5.49 -27.86 -8.45
C LYS A 79 5.00 -28.75 -7.30
N GLN A 80 5.33 -28.42 -6.04
CA GLN A 80 4.76 -29.14 -4.88
C GLN A 80 3.23 -28.98 -4.76
N LYS A 81 2.66 -27.83 -5.15
CA LYS A 81 1.21 -27.66 -5.19
C LYS A 81 0.52 -28.43 -6.32
N GLN A 82 1.19 -28.60 -7.47
CA GLN A 82 0.62 -29.35 -8.61
C GLN A 82 0.75 -30.87 -8.43
N ALA A 83 1.79 -31.37 -7.77
CA ALA A 83 1.96 -32.81 -7.51
C ALA A 83 0.88 -33.40 -6.60
N ALA A 84 0.29 -32.59 -5.70
CA ALA A 84 -0.76 -33.04 -4.77
C ALA A 84 -2.16 -33.19 -5.40
N VAL A 85 -2.36 -32.76 -6.65
CA VAL A 85 -3.69 -32.75 -7.31
C VAL A 85 -3.89 -33.93 -8.28
N ASN A 86 -2.81 -34.60 -8.70
CA ASN A 86 -2.85 -35.64 -9.75
C ASN A 86 -2.93 -37.09 -9.24
N ILE A 87 -3.29 -37.34 -7.97
CA ILE A 87 -3.48 -38.71 -7.42
C ILE A 87 -4.81 -38.79 -6.64
N ALA A 88 -5.94 -38.72 -7.34
CA ALA A 88 -7.25 -39.19 -6.86
C ALA A 88 -8.27 -39.25 -8.03
N LEU A 89 -8.24 -40.33 -8.83
CA LEU A 89 -9.22 -40.53 -9.90
C LEU A 89 -10.03 -41.83 -9.68
N VAL A 90 -11.27 -41.66 -9.19
CA VAL A 90 -12.46 -42.53 -9.43
C VAL A 90 -12.46 -43.91 -8.70
N PRO A 91 -13.63 -44.50 -8.32
CA PRO A 91 -15.03 -44.12 -8.59
C PRO A 91 -15.95 -43.83 -7.38
N LYS A 92 -17.14 -43.29 -7.70
CA LYS A 92 -18.39 -43.26 -6.91
C LYS A 92 -18.87 -44.69 -6.55
N PRO A 93 -19.78 -44.90 -5.56
CA PRO A 93 -20.84 -43.96 -5.12
C PRO A 93 -20.82 -43.70 -3.58
N ASP A 94 -21.79 -43.04 -2.92
CA ASP A 94 -23.11 -42.54 -3.35
C ASP A 94 -23.55 -41.24 -2.60
N SER A 95 -24.85 -40.97 -2.59
CA SER A 95 -25.64 -39.97 -1.84
C SER A 95 -25.05 -39.38 -0.55
N ILE A 96 -25.06 -38.05 -0.46
CA ILE A 96 -25.81 -37.24 0.53
C ILE A 96 -25.80 -35.77 0.09
N ASP A 97 -26.95 -35.11 0.21
CA ASP A 97 -27.12 -33.68 -0.01
C ASP A 97 -26.34 -32.85 1.01
N THR A 98 -25.42 -31.98 0.58
CA THR A 98 -25.24 -30.67 1.24
C THR A 98 -24.58 -29.64 0.34
N ARG A 99 -25.35 -28.59 0.00
CA ARG A 99 -24.89 -27.23 -0.36
C ARG A 99 -23.67 -27.14 -1.28
N GLN A 100 -23.93 -27.00 -2.59
CA GLN A 100 -22.96 -26.37 -3.48
C GLN A 100 -22.54 -25.02 -2.88
N ALA A 101 -21.24 -24.88 -2.62
CA ALA A 101 -20.67 -23.59 -2.27
C ALA A 101 -20.85 -22.67 -3.47
N THR A 102 -21.62 -21.59 -3.30
CA THR A 102 -21.71 -20.51 -4.27
C THR A 102 -20.30 -20.07 -4.60
N GLN A 103 -19.89 -20.17 -5.86
CA GLN A 103 -18.67 -19.51 -6.30
C GLN A 103 -18.87 -18.02 -6.00
N ILE A 104 -18.01 -17.47 -5.16
CA ILE A 104 -18.03 -16.04 -4.86
C ILE A 104 -17.53 -15.36 -6.12
N GLU A 105 -18.47 -14.92 -6.96
CA GLU A 105 -18.16 -14.05 -8.08
C GLU A 105 -17.47 -12.81 -7.50
N ALA A 106 -16.20 -12.63 -7.86
CA ALA A 106 -15.49 -11.41 -7.57
C ALA A 106 -16.22 -10.27 -8.27
N PHE A 107 -16.41 -9.15 -7.58
CA PHE A 107 -17.10 -7.98 -8.12
C PHE A 107 -16.46 -7.57 -9.47
N ASP A 108 -17.23 -7.66 -10.54
CA ASP A 108 -16.77 -7.31 -11.89
C ASP A 108 -16.61 -5.79 -12.01
N PHE A 109 -15.37 -5.36 -11.78
CA PHE A 109 -14.95 -3.98 -11.79
C PHE A 109 -14.80 -3.42 -13.22
N GLU A 110 -14.79 -4.26 -14.26
CA GLU A 110 -14.79 -3.79 -15.66
C GLU A 110 -16.23 -3.56 -16.15
N GLY A 111 -17.16 -4.46 -15.79
CA GLY A 111 -18.57 -4.33 -16.16
C GLY A 111 -19.32 -3.17 -15.49
N GLY A 112 -19.04 -2.88 -14.21
CA GLY A 112 -19.84 -1.93 -13.42
C GLY A 112 -19.40 -0.45 -13.43
N LEU A 113 -18.27 -0.10 -14.06
CA LEU A 113 -17.60 1.20 -13.86
C LEU A 113 -17.34 2.02 -15.14
N SER A 114 -17.86 1.57 -16.28
CA SER A 114 -17.67 2.23 -17.58
C SER A 114 -18.25 3.65 -17.65
N ASP A 115 -19.25 3.97 -16.81
CA ASP A 115 -20.13 5.14 -17.01
C ASP A 115 -19.92 6.28 -15.99
N LEU A 116 -19.02 6.15 -15.01
CA LEU A 116 -18.86 7.13 -13.92
C LEU A 116 -17.63 8.06 -14.11
N LYS A 117 -17.83 9.11 -14.91
CA LYS A 117 -16.91 10.26 -15.05
C LYS A 117 -17.63 11.61 -15.00
N THR A 118 -17.78 12.20 -13.81
CA THR A 118 -18.16 13.63 -13.65
C THR A 118 -17.86 14.16 -12.24
N ALA A 119 -17.10 15.27 -12.17
CA ALA A 119 -17.09 16.29 -11.11
C ALA A 119 -16.04 17.37 -11.49
N ASP A 120 -16.20 18.63 -11.09
CA ASP A 120 -15.20 19.69 -11.34
C ASP A 120 -13.96 19.51 -10.44
N TRP A 121 -13.00 18.69 -10.88
CA TRP A 121 -11.71 18.50 -10.21
C TRP A 121 -10.72 19.66 -10.43
N ASP A 122 -11.00 20.54 -11.41
CA ASP A 122 -10.10 21.63 -11.81
C ASP A 122 -9.99 22.75 -10.75
N ASP A 123 -10.93 22.82 -9.80
CA ASP A 123 -10.92 23.78 -8.68
C ASP A 123 -10.05 23.33 -7.49
N PHE A 124 -9.30 22.23 -7.59
CA PHE A 124 -8.40 21.84 -6.50
C PHE A 124 -7.23 22.85 -6.34
N GLN A 125 -7.18 23.54 -5.19
CA GLN A 125 -6.11 24.50 -4.84
C GLN A 125 -5.25 24.02 -3.66
N TRP A 126 -4.17 24.75 -3.35
CA TRP A 126 -3.21 24.35 -2.31
C TRP A 126 -3.85 24.33 -0.90
N GLU A 127 -4.83 25.18 -0.64
CA GLU A 127 -5.56 25.32 0.63
C GLU A 127 -6.36 24.06 0.99
N HIS A 128 -6.61 23.18 0.00
CA HIS A 128 -7.22 21.87 0.24
C HIS A 128 -6.24 20.83 0.81
N PHE A 129 -4.92 21.12 0.85
CA PHE A 129 -3.97 20.40 1.67
C PHE A 129 -3.99 20.97 3.10
N ARG A 130 -4.32 20.14 4.10
CA ARG A 130 -4.21 20.51 5.53
C ARG A 130 -2.76 20.45 6.01
N ASN A 131 -1.91 21.36 5.53
CA ASN A 131 -0.49 21.41 5.88
C ASN A 131 0.00 22.87 5.95
N ASP A 132 0.95 23.18 6.85
CA ASP A 132 1.44 24.55 7.05
C ASP A 132 2.14 25.06 5.78
N GLY A 133 1.52 26.02 5.09
CA GLY A 133 1.95 26.51 3.77
C GLY A 133 3.34 27.15 3.70
N ASN A 134 3.99 27.39 4.85
CA ASN A 134 5.29 28.05 4.96
C ASN A 134 6.50 27.11 4.72
N LYS A 135 6.28 25.80 4.59
CA LYS A 135 7.37 24.80 4.47
C LYS A 135 7.74 24.42 3.03
N PHE A 136 7.01 24.90 2.02
CA PHE A 136 7.13 24.47 0.63
C PHE A 136 7.33 25.65 -0.33
N SER A 137 8.15 25.46 -1.37
CA SER A 137 8.29 26.46 -2.45
C SER A 137 7.06 26.49 -3.36
N GLU A 138 6.83 27.60 -4.07
CA GLU A 138 5.70 27.70 -5.01
C GLU A 138 5.72 26.64 -6.10
N GLU A 139 6.91 26.23 -6.59
CA GLU A 139 7.04 25.11 -7.52
C GLU A 139 6.59 23.77 -6.90
N GLN A 140 6.91 23.53 -5.62
CA GLN A 140 6.48 22.33 -4.89
C GLN A 140 4.96 22.32 -4.68
N LYS A 141 4.38 23.48 -4.32
CA LYS A 141 2.93 23.65 -4.17
C LYS A 141 2.21 23.39 -5.49
N LEU A 142 2.64 24.06 -6.56
CA LEU A 142 2.10 23.89 -7.92
C LEU A 142 2.23 22.44 -8.41
N HIS A 143 3.38 21.79 -8.14
CA HIS A 143 3.56 20.39 -8.52
C HIS A 143 2.58 19.47 -7.78
N ALA A 144 2.40 19.63 -6.46
CA ALA A 144 1.48 18.84 -5.67
C ALA A 144 0.02 19.05 -6.10
N VAL A 145 -0.40 20.31 -6.29
CA VAL A 145 -1.72 20.67 -6.82
C VAL A 145 -1.96 20.02 -8.19
N THR A 146 -1.01 20.14 -9.11
CA THR A 146 -1.11 19.54 -10.46
C THR A 146 -1.19 18.01 -10.40
N THR A 147 -0.43 17.37 -9.51
CA THR A 147 -0.47 15.92 -9.30
C THR A 147 -1.82 15.48 -8.74
N VAL A 148 -2.39 16.20 -7.77
CA VAL A 148 -3.71 15.84 -7.22
C VAL A 148 -4.84 16.09 -8.23
N LYS A 149 -4.82 17.17 -9.03
CA LYS A 149 -5.77 17.34 -10.15
C LYS A 149 -5.74 16.16 -11.11
N LYS A 150 -4.53 15.71 -11.51
CA LYS A 150 -4.36 14.51 -12.34
C LYS A 150 -4.87 13.23 -11.64
N MET A 151 -4.68 13.09 -10.33
CA MET A 151 -5.23 11.96 -9.57
C MET A 151 -6.75 11.98 -9.53
N LEU A 152 -7.39 13.13 -9.27
CA LEU A 152 -8.85 13.29 -9.29
C LEU A 152 -9.45 13.00 -10.67
N ALA A 153 -8.83 13.51 -11.73
CA ALA A 153 -9.23 13.23 -13.13
C ALA A 153 -9.06 11.76 -13.54
N ALA A 154 -8.18 11.00 -12.85
CA ALA A 154 -7.95 9.57 -13.07
C ALA A 154 -8.61 8.67 -12.00
N SER A 155 -9.36 9.25 -11.07
CA SER A 155 -10.10 8.55 -10.01
C SER A 155 -11.41 7.97 -10.56
N TYR A 156 -11.86 6.89 -9.91
CA TYR A 156 -13.21 6.36 -10.06
C TYR A 156 -14.14 7.06 -9.08
N TRP A 157 -15.34 7.45 -9.52
CA TRP A 157 -16.28 8.25 -8.72
C TRP A 157 -17.49 7.42 -8.31
N PHE A 158 -17.46 6.88 -7.09
CA PHE A 158 -18.48 5.94 -6.59
C PHE A 158 -19.69 6.64 -5.99
N ALA A 159 -20.89 6.05 -6.14
CA ALA A 159 -21.99 6.36 -5.24
C ALA A 159 -21.69 5.80 -3.82
N PRO A 160 -22.25 6.39 -2.74
CA PRO A 160 -21.95 5.94 -1.37
C PRO A 160 -22.28 4.46 -1.12
N GLU A 161 -23.38 3.95 -1.68
CA GLU A 161 -23.76 2.54 -1.54
C GLU A 161 -22.73 1.58 -2.16
N ASP A 162 -22.37 1.79 -3.42
CA ASP A 162 -21.34 0.99 -4.12
C ASP A 162 -19.99 1.09 -3.42
N PHE A 163 -19.65 2.28 -2.94
CA PHE A 163 -18.42 2.53 -2.20
C PHE A 163 -18.34 1.72 -0.90
N PHE A 164 -19.35 1.81 -0.02
CA PHE A 164 -19.34 1.06 1.23
C PHE A 164 -19.58 -0.45 1.04
N LYS A 165 -20.14 -0.86 -0.10
CA LYS A 165 -20.19 -2.27 -0.53
C LYS A 165 -18.81 -2.78 -0.97
N ALA A 166 -18.08 -2.01 -1.77
CA ALA A 166 -16.82 -2.41 -2.40
C ALA A 166 -15.56 -2.18 -1.54
N PHE A 167 -15.57 -1.25 -0.58
CA PHE A 167 -14.36 -0.87 0.18
C PHE A 167 -14.43 -1.12 1.69
N SER A 168 -13.25 -1.32 2.29
CA SER A 168 -13.01 -1.27 3.74
C SER A 168 -11.73 -0.48 4.03
N GLN A 169 -11.67 0.16 5.20
CA GLN A 169 -10.51 0.97 5.59
C GLN A 169 -9.34 0.09 6.06
N TYR A 170 -8.14 0.34 5.54
CA TYR A 170 -6.90 -0.30 6.02
C TYR A 170 -6.49 0.27 7.38
N GLY A 171 -5.96 -0.61 8.23
CA GLY A 171 -5.44 -0.27 9.55
C GLY A 171 -6.50 0.08 10.60
N LYS A 172 -6.02 0.30 11.82
CA LYS A 172 -6.73 1.13 12.81
C LYS A 172 -6.10 2.51 12.70
N GLY A 173 -6.89 3.56 12.55
CA GLY A 173 -6.35 4.91 12.65
C GLY A 173 -5.76 5.16 14.03
N THR A 174 -4.87 6.15 14.13
CA THR A 174 -4.60 6.81 15.41
C THR A 174 -5.92 7.24 16.03
N ALA A 175 -6.06 7.07 17.35
CA ALA A 175 -7.27 7.41 18.11
C ALA A 175 -7.87 8.72 17.59
N ASP A 176 -9.07 8.63 17.00
CA ASP A 176 -9.62 9.70 16.17
C ASP A 176 -9.70 11.01 16.96
N SER A 177 -9.04 12.05 16.45
CA SER A 177 -9.37 13.41 16.85
C SER A 177 -10.79 13.68 16.35
N SER A 178 -11.75 13.66 17.28
CA SER A 178 -13.18 13.88 16.98
C SER A 178 -13.40 15.14 16.15
N ASP A 179 -12.57 16.14 16.41
CA ASP A 179 -12.58 17.47 15.83
C ASP A 179 -12.19 17.45 14.35
N LEU A 180 -11.28 16.53 13.94
CA LEU A 180 -10.94 16.35 12.52
C LEU A 180 -12.07 15.68 11.75
N VAL A 181 -12.75 14.69 12.36
CA VAL A 181 -13.88 13.97 11.76
C VAL A 181 -15.07 14.92 11.60
N SER A 182 -15.44 15.67 12.64
CA SER A 182 -16.52 16.66 12.58
C SER A 182 -16.23 17.77 11.55
N THR A 183 -14.99 18.27 11.48
CA THR A 183 -14.58 19.24 10.43
C THR A 183 -14.73 18.65 9.02
N TYR A 184 -14.42 17.35 8.82
CA TYR A 184 -14.67 16.71 7.52
C TYR A 184 -16.16 16.56 7.22
N LYS A 185 -17.02 16.23 8.21
CA LYS A 185 -18.48 16.17 8.00
C LYS A 185 -19.03 17.51 7.52
N SER A 186 -18.75 18.59 8.25
CA SER A 186 -19.20 19.94 7.89
C SER A 186 -18.67 20.35 6.51
N SER A 187 -17.41 20.03 6.20
CA SER A 187 -16.85 20.27 4.86
C SER A 187 -17.61 19.53 3.77
N ILE A 188 -17.94 18.25 3.98
CA ILE A 188 -18.66 17.40 3.01
C ILE A 188 -20.08 17.92 2.76
N LEU A 189 -20.81 18.27 3.83
CA LEU A 189 -22.18 18.76 3.72
C LEU A 189 -22.29 20.14 3.05
N ILE A 190 -21.33 21.04 3.29
CA ILE A 190 -21.35 22.40 2.73
C ILE A 190 -20.78 22.45 1.30
N ASN A 191 -19.77 21.64 1.00
CA ASN A 191 -18.95 21.80 -0.22
C ASN A 191 -18.86 20.56 -1.12
N GLY A 192 -19.51 19.44 -0.75
CA GLY A 192 -19.25 18.16 -1.39
C GLY A 192 -17.80 17.69 -1.17
N TRP A 193 -17.23 16.99 -2.15
CA TRP A 193 -15.85 16.50 -2.04
C TRP A 193 -14.83 17.63 -2.25
N LYS A 194 -14.21 18.11 -1.17
CA LYS A 194 -13.01 18.95 -1.23
C LYS A 194 -11.80 18.27 -0.59
N GLY A 195 -10.77 18.04 -1.40
CA GLY A 195 -9.51 17.43 -0.98
C GLY A 195 -8.97 16.38 -1.96
N ILE A 196 -7.80 15.82 -1.63
CA ILE A 196 -7.21 14.65 -2.29
C ILE A 196 -8.22 13.49 -2.40
N PRO A 197 -8.16 12.62 -3.42
CA PRO A 197 -8.99 11.42 -3.48
C PRO A 197 -8.60 10.44 -2.37
N LEU A 198 -9.50 9.49 -2.05
CA LEU A 198 -9.10 8.33 -1.24
C LEU A 198 -8.24 7.41 -2.10
N VAL A 199 -7.22 6.81 -1.51
CA VAL A 199 -6.27 5.98 -2.24
C VAL A 199 -6.47 4.52 -1.86
N SER A 200 -6.57 3.67 -2.88
CA SER A 200 -6.56 2.21 -2.73
C SER A 200 -5.36 1.64 -3.47
N LEU A 201 -4.62 0.75 -2.83
CA LEU A 201 -3.84 -0.27 -3.48
C LEU A 201 -4.73 -1.50 -3.58
N MET A 202 -5.35 -1.74 -4.74
CA MET A 202 -6.40 -2.76 -4.91
C MET A 202 -5.93 -4.16 -4.46
N ILE A 203 -6.30 -4.50 -3.23
CA ILE A 203 -5.97 -5.70 -2.46
C ILE A 203 -7.24 -6.10 -1.72
N CYS A 204 -7.62 -7.37 -1.83
CA CYS A 204 -8.79 -7.91 -1.14
C CYS A 204 -8.61 -7.93 0.38
N ASP A 205 -9.62 -7.48 1.12
CA ASP A 205 -9.69 -7.62 2.57
C ASP A 205 -9.72 -9.11 2.94
N ARG A 206 -8.78 -9.54 3.79
CA ARG A 206 -8.66 -10.94 4.24
C ARG A 206 -9.89 -11.46 4.98
N LYS A 207 -10.70 -10.59 5.56
CA LYS A 207 -11.95 -10.95 6.27
C LYS A 207 -13.16 -10.97 5.34
N SER A 208 -13.10 -10.23 4.23
CA SER A 208 -14.19 -10.07 3.27
C SER A 208 -13.58 -9.95 1.88
N PRO A 209 -13.29 -11.07 1.18
CA PRO A 209 -12.48 -11.06 -0.05
C PRO A 209 -13.13 -10.31 -1.21
N THR A 210 -14.41 -9.97 -1.09
CA THR A 210 -15.18 -9.12 -2.01
C THR A 210 -14.93 -7.62 -1.81
N LYS A 211 -14.29 -7.21 -0.71
CA LYS A 211 -13.96 -5.80 -0.41
C LYS A 211 -12.49 -5.49 -0.69
N MET A 212 -12.23 -4.27 -1.13
CA MET A 212 -10.91 -3.71 -1.38
C MET A 212 -10.47 -2.79 -0.23
N MET A 213 -9.18 -2.80 0.10
CA MET A 213 -8.66 -1.97 1.20
C MET A 213 -8.32 -0.53 0.73
N LEU A 214 -8.65 0.46 1.57
CA LEU A 214 -8.28 1.87 1.39
C LEU A 214 -7.14 2.25 2.32
N ASP A 215 -6.09 2.84 1.76
CA ASP A 215 -4.82 3.10 2.44
C ASP A 215 -4.68 4.51 3.00
N SER A 216 -5.59 5.42 2.65
CA SER A 216 -5.51 6.83 3.04
C SER A 216 -6.80 7.39 3.61
N GLY A 217 -6.70 8.58 4.21
CA GLY A 217 -7.87 9.40 4.52
C GLY A 217 -8.75 8.91 5.67
N HIS A 218 -8.21 8.20 6.66
CA HIS A 218 -8.96 7.55 7.76
C HIS A 218 -10.07 8.42 8.38
N HIS A 219 -9.77 9.64 8.82
CA HIS A 219 -10.77 10.55 9.40
C HIS A 219 -11.85 11.00 8.39
N ARG A 220 -11.52 11.04 7.09
CA ARG A 220 -12.51 11.35 6.04
C ARG A 220 -13.37 10.12 5.73
N TRP A 221 -12.80 8.91 5.72
CA TRP A 221 -13.58 7.67 5.67
C TRP A 221 -14.58 7.58 6.84
N ASN A 222 -14.13 7.86 8.07
CA ASN A 222 -15.01 7.86 9.25
C ASN A 222 -16.12 8.91 9.11
N ALA A 223 -15.80 10.14 8.70
CA ALA A 223 -16.79 11.20 8.44
C ALA A 223 -17.82 10.79 7.36
N LEU A 224 -17.37 10.23 6.23
CA LEU A 224 -18.24 9.73 5.16
C LEU A 224 -19.16 8.60 5.65
N LYS A 225 -18.60 7.67 6.41
CA LYS A 225 -19.32 6.51 6.92
C LYS A 225 -20.44 6.94 7.86
N GLU A 226 -20.13 7.84 8.80
CA GLU A 226 -21.12 8.36 9.74
C GLU A 226 -22.23 9.17 9.04
N LEU A 227 -21.88 9.99 8.03
CA LEU A 227 -22.88 10.72 7.23
C LEU A 227 -23.75 9.78 6.37
N TRP A 228 -23.18 8.69 5.85
CA TRP A 228 -23.90 7.69 5.07
C TRP A 228 -24.86 6.87 5.94
N GLU A 229 -24.39 6.41 7.10
CA GLU A 229 -25.22 5.69 8.08
C GLU A 229 -26.37 6.58 8.62
N ALA A 230 -26.13 7.89 8.77
CA ALA A 230 -27.16 8.88 9.11
C ALA A 230 -28.07 9.29 7.94
N LYS A 231 -27.75 8.91 6.69
CA LYS A 231 -28.40 9.35 5.44
C LYS A 231 -28.39 10.88 5.23
N GLU A 232 -27.33 11.53 5.68
CA GLU A 232 -27.13 12.98 5.57
C GLU A 232 -26.33 13.39 4.31
N LEU A 233 -25.77 12.43 3.55
CA LEU A 233 -25.07 12.72 2.30
C LEU A 233 -26.02 13.23 1.21
N PRO A 234 -25.61 14.21 0.38
CA PRO A 234 -26.37 14.64 -0.80
C PRO A 234 -26.66 13.48 -1.77
N ASN A 235 -27.84 13.50 -2.42
CA ASN A 235 -28.31 12.41 -3.29
C ASN A 235 -27.40 12.14 -4.50
N ASP A 236 -26.72 13.18 -4.99
CA ASP A 236 -25.79 13.16 -6.12
C ASP A 236 -24.33 13.01 -5.70
N PHE A 237 -24.05 12.91 -4.39
CA PHE A 237 -22.69 12.87 -3.86
C PHE A 237 -21.89 11.68 -4.40
N LYS A 238 -20.65 11.95 -4.84
CA LYS A 238 -19.71 10.95 -5.34
C LYS A 238 -18.40 10.95 -4.56
N ILE A 239 -17.84 9.76 -4.38
CA ILE A 239 -16.61 9.54 -3.63
C ILE A 239 -15.48 9.16 -4.60
N PRO A 240 -14.45 10.01 -4.78
CA PRO A 240 -13.33 9.72 -5.65
C PRO A 240 -12.34 8.76 -4.97
N VAL A 241 -12.12 7.62 -5.63
CA VAL A 241 -11.11 6.62 -5.25
C VAL A 241 -10.08 6.49 -6.36
N PHE A 242 -8.82 6.62 -5.99
CA PHE A 242 -7.66 6.55 -6.87
C PHE A 242 -6.89 5.25 -6.64
N ASP A 243 -6.69 4.46 -7.70
CA ASP A 243 -5.78 3.30 -7.66
C ASP A 243 -4.33 3.79 -7.63
N LEU A 244 -3.64 3.51 -6.53
CA LEU A 244 -2.25 3.88 -6.30
C LEU A 244 -1.29 3.38 -7.41
N LYS A 245 -1.62 2.28 -8.10
CA LYS A 245 -0.84 1.79 -9.26
C LYS A 245 -0.82 2.81 -10.41
N ARG A 246 -1.85 3.65 -10.54
CA ARG A 246 -1.96 4.74 -11.52
C ARG A 246 -1.13 5.98 -11.14
N LEU A 247 -0.52 6.04 -9.95
CA LEU A 247 0.30 7.18 -9.54
C LEU A 247 1.57 7.31 -10.39
N ARG A 248 2.11 6.17 -10.85
CA ARG A 248 3.37 6.09 -11.59
C ARG A 248 3.46 7.04 -12.80
N PRO A 249 2.54 7.03 -13.77
CA PRO A 249 2.57 7.97 -14.91
C PRO A 249 2.21 9.42 -14.56
N ILE A 250 1.75 9.71 -13.34
CA ILE A 250 1.29 11.05 -12.92
C ILE A 250 2.41 11.87 -12.27
N VAL A 251 3.33 11.22 -11.56
CA VAL A 251 4.44 11.88 -10.84
C VAL A 251 5.70 12.01 -11.70
N ARG A 252 6.58 12.95 -11.34
CA ARG A 252 7.90 13.12 -11.99
C ARG A 252 8.82 11.92 -11.71
N ASP A 253 9.76 11.67 -12.61
CA ASP A 253 10.72 10.55 -12.53
C ASP A 253 11.51 10.51 -11.22
N GLN A 254 11.81 11.65 -10.60
CA GLN A 254 12.49 11.70 -9.30
C GLN A 254 11.75 10.98 -8.15
N TYR A 255 10.44 10.69 -8.30
CA TYR A 255 9.64 9.94 -7.32
C TYR A 255 9.26 8.53 -7.81
N ASN A 256 9.49 8.24 -9.09
CA ASN A 256 9.08 7.02 -9.78
C ASN A 256 9.80 5.75 -9.24
N PRO A 257 11.13 5.74 -8.97
CA PRO A 257 11.81 4.56 -8.41
C PRO A 257 11.28 4.08 -7.06
N SER A 258 11.01 5.01 -6.13
CA SER A 258 10.49 4.66 -4.79
C SER A 258 9.08 4.07 -4.87
N LEU A 259 8.24 4.58 -5.77
CA LEU A 259 6.89 4.08 -6.01
C LEU A 259 6.89 2.72 -6.73
N GLU A 260 7.70 2.55 -7.77
CA GLU A 260 7.84 1.27 -8.46
C GLU A 260 8.33 0.17 -7.51
N PHE A 261 9.32 0.49 -6.68
CA PHE A 261 9.81 -0.39 -5.62
C PHE A 261 8.70 -0.74 -4.61
N ALA A 262 8.01 0.26 -4.04
CA ALA A 262 6.89 0.04 -3.12
C ALA A 262 5.80 -0.87 -3.72
N LEU A 263 5.31 -0.53 -4.92
CA LEU A 263 4.23 -1.26 -5.59
C LEU A 263 4.61 -2.71 -5.93
N ARG A 264 5.85 -2.94 -6.38
CA ARG A 264 6.35 -4.29 -6.72
C ARG A 264 6.46 -5.19 -5.49
N TYR A 265 6.81 -4.63 -4.33
CA TYR A 265 6.87 -5.36 -3.07
C TYR A 265 5.49 -5.64 -2.47
N ALA A 266 4.51 -4.74 -2.61
CA ALA A 266 3.14 -5.00 -2.18
C ALA A 266 2.51 -6.22 -2.88
N VAL A 267 2.68 -6.32 -4.20
CA VAL A 267 2.14 -7.45 -5.00
C VAL A 267 2.80 -8.78 -4.62
N THR A 268 4.07 -8.78 -4.23
CA THR A 268 4.85 -10.01 -3.98
C THR A 268 4.93 -10.44 -2.51
N GLY A 269 4.78 -9.50 -1.57
CA GLY A 269 4.96 -9.74 -0.14
C GLY A 269 3.69 -9.93 0.69
N GLY A 270 2.50 -9.93 0.07
CA GLY A 270 1.23 -9.97 0.79
C GLY A 270 1.09 -8.79 1.76
N THR A 271 0.52 -8.99 2.95
CA THR A 271 0.37 -7.89 3.94
C THR A 271 1.69 -7.28 4.39
N LEU A 272 2.76 -8.08 4.53
CA LEU A 272 4.07 -7.53 4.91
C LEU A 272 4.64 -6.64 3.80
N GLY A 273 4.44 -7.03 2.53
CA GLY A 273 4.78 -6.21 1.38
C GLY A 273 3.91 -4.95 1.27
N HIS A 274 2.63 -5.05 1.61
CA HIS A 274 1.67 -3.95 1.63
C HIS A 274 2.03 -2.92 2.70
N ASP A 275 2.20 -3.35 3.97
CA ASP A 275 2.68 -2.50 5.07
C ASP A 275 4.00 -1.80 4.72
N PHE A 276 4.92 -2.53 4.09
CA PHE A 276 6.19 -1.97 3.62
C PHE A 276 6.00 -0.91 2.53
N ALA A 277 5.12 -1.15 1.55
CA ALA A 277 4.82 -0.19 0.49
C ALA A 277 4.24 1.11 1.06
N LEU A 278 3.31 1.01 2.01
CA LEU A 278 2.75 2.18 2.70
C LEU A 278 3.82 2.98 3.45
N ARG A 279 4.77 2.30 4.10
CA ARG A 279 5.94 2.96 4.76
C ARG A 279 6.84 3.69 3.78
N VAL A 280 7.15 3.09 2.63
CA VAL A 280 7.97 3.74 1.58
C VAL A 280 7.25 4.99 1.03
N ILE A 281 5.93 4.91 0.84
CA ILE A 281 5.11 6.01 0.32
C ILE A 281 4.95 7.14 1.34
N ALA A 282 4.75 6.82 2.62
CA ALA A 282 4.64 7.80 3.70
C ALA A 282 5.98 8.49 4.01
N LYS A 283 7.11 7.78 3.85
CA LYS A 283 8.46 8.33 4.08
C LYS A 283 8.81 9.46 3.10
N ASN A 284 8.30 9.42 1.87
CA ASN A 284 8.46 10.52 0.92
C ASN A 284 7.35 11.57 1.14
N TRP A 285 7.76 12.80 1.45
CA TRP A 285 6.84 13.89 1.80
C TRP A 285 5.83 14.20 0.69
N PHE A 286 6.23 14.11 -0.58
CA PHE A 286 5.41 14.48 -1.73
C PHE A 286 4.33 13.44 -1.99
N THR A 287 4.71 12.15 -1.99
CA THR A 287 3.75 11.06 -2.15
C THR A 287 2.82 10.96 -0.96
N ARG A 288 3.31 11.14 0.28
CA ARG A 288 2.46 11.27 1.47
C ARG A 288 1.44 12.41 1.33
N LEU A 289 1.88 13.60 0.93
CA LEU A 289 1.03 14.78 0.79
C LEU A 289 -0.07 14.57 -0.26
N CYS A 290 0.27 14.00 -1.41
CA CYS A 290 -0.69 13.79 -2.51
C CYS A 290 -1.65 12.62 -2.28
N THR A 291 -1.21 11.57 -1.58
CA THR A 291 -2.03 10.36 -1.34
C THR A 291 -2.79 10.38 -0.02
N GLY A 292 -2.31 11.12 0.99
CA GLY A 292 -2.84 11.07 2.36
C GLY A 292 -2.51 9.77 3.11
N ILE A 293 -1.57 8.96 2.59
CA ILE A 293 -1.04 7.78 3.26
C ILE A 293 0.02 8.25 4.25
N ASP A 294 -0.34 8.30 5.54
CA ASP A 294 0.62 8.58 6.62
C ASP A 294 0.95 7.31 7.40
N CYS A 295 2.15 7.26 7.98
CA CYS A 295 2.61 6.12 8.77
C CYS A 295 2.58 6.43 10.26
N SER A 296 1.36 6.44 10.80
CA SER A 296 1.09 6.40 12.22
C SER A 296 0.56 5.01 12.64
N TYR A 297 1.48 4.04 12.59
CA TYR A 297 1.30 2.64 13.06
C TYR A 297 2.28 2.33 14.19
#